data_AF-A0A7T7AKK6-F1
#
_entry.id   AF-A0A7T7AKK6-F1
#
_cell.length_a   1.000
_cell.length_b   1.000
_cell.length_c   1.000
_cell.angle_alpha   90.00
_cell.angle_beta   90.00
_cell.angle_gamma   90.00
#
_symmetry.space_group_name_H-M   'P 1'
#
loop_
_entity.id
_entity.type
_entity.pdbx_description
1 polymer ?
#
loop_
_entity_poly.entity_id
_entity_poly.type
_entity_poly.pdbx_seq_one_letter_code
_entity_poly.pdbx_strand_id
1 'polypeptide(L)'
;MGRGEGSDPLVFRTGPDEAIAKGIQGSSMWAASSPTKWCVCVATIAIAASAFAGTDAPASVRLSSGHELQQDGKRLVEIDAAHHRTTIVRLPAALRRAVASASSIGFPSASSKVVDGKEFVLIVVNQSSSDNPTGYCGAGEEGTLYTLQVSGNVATSRYAMPVQSCLHDISLDTDVNNRSPYRAIEWRDDPPGFRIAWTYIGHAGPVTREYRYDGTTFVERGK
;
A
#
# COMPACT_ATOMS: atom_id res chain seq x y z
N MET A 1 30.88 45.95 -46.60
CA MET A 1 32.15 45.27 -46.29
C MET A 1 31.83 44.01 -45.48
N GLY A 2 32.17 42.82 -45.99
CA GLY A 2 32.25 41.51 -45.28
C GLY A 2 30.93 40.87 -44.82
N ARG A 3 30.38 39.88 -45.53
CA ARG A 3 30.50 38.40 -45.32
C ARG A 3 29.85 37.94 -44.00
N GLY A 4 28.97 36.94 -43.95
CA GLY A 4 28.46 35.99 -44.94
C GLY A 4 27.45 35.04 -44.26
N GLU A 5 26.59 34.44 -45.08
CA GLU A 5 25.61 33.37 -44.83
C GLU A 5 26.13 32.24 -43.92
N GLY A 6 25.33 31.39 -43.28
CA GLY A 6 23.90 31.07 -43.37
C GLY A 6 23.69 29.64 -42.86
N SER A 7 22.48 29.40 -42.34
CA SER A 7 21.69 28.16 -42.48
C SER A 7 22.16 26.85 -41.81
N ASP A 8 21.51 26.54 -40.68
CA ASP A 8 20.54 25.43 -40.49
C ASP A 8 20.94 23.92 -40.70
N PRO A 9 20.19 22.96 -40.10
CA PRO A 9 20.75 21.86 -39.32
C PRO A 9 20.39 20.44 -39.84
N LEU A 10 20.68 19.43 -38.99
CA LEU A 10 20.18 18.02 -38.95
C LEU A 10 21.09 16.90 -39.50
N VAL A 11 20.92 15.72 -38.86
CA VAL A 11 20.85 14.34 -39.42
C VAL A 11 21.94 13.33 -38.96
N PHE A 12 21.49 12.41 -38.08
CA PHE A 12 21.55 10.93 -38.07
C PHE A 12 22.81 10.06 -38.32
N ARG A 13 22.75 8.87 -37.65
CA ARG A 13 23.21 7.51 -38.03
C ARG A 13 24.72 7.25 -37.89
N THR A 14 25.25 6.05 -37.59
CA THR A 14 24.83 4.63 -37.46
C THR A 14 26.00 3.85 -36.78
N GLY A 15 25.76 2.61 -36.29
CA GLY A 15 26.83 1.62 -35.97
C GLY A 15 27.61 1.14 -37.21
N PRO A 16 28.34 -0.02 -37.24
CA PRO A 16 28.07 -1.27 -36.49
C PRO A 16 29.31 -2.13 -36.06
N ASP A 17 28.99 -3.25 -35.39
CA ASP A 17 29.46 -4.66 -35.49
C ASP A 17 30.92 -5.14 -35.56
N GLU A 18 31.10 -6.27 -34.85
CA GLU A 18 31.88 -7.48 -35.18
C GLU A 18 33.42 -7.37 -35.25
N ALA A 19 34.26 -8.37 -34.94
CA ALA A 19 34.13 -9.78 -34.58
C ALA A 19 35.56 -10.26 -34.23
N ILE A 20 35.75 -11.07 -33.17
CA ILE A 20 36.09 -12.51 -33.22
C ILE A 20 37.60 -12.88 -33.25
N ALA A 21 37.91 -13.78 -32.30
CA ALA A 21 38.91 -14.88 -32.33
C ALA A 21 40.40 -14.57 -32.17
N LYS A 22 41.26 -15.48 -31.67
CA LYS A 22 41.25 -16.65 -30.75
C LYS A 22 42.68 -17.23 -30.89
N GLY A 23 43.21 -17.91 -29.86
CA GLY A 23 44.42 -18.75 -29.92
C GLY A 23 45.50 -18.27 -28.95
N ILE A 24 45.76 -18.87 -27.78
CA ILE A 24 46.18 -20.25 -27.38
C ILE A 24 47.68 -20.53 -27.65
N GLN A 25 48.32 -21.15 -26.64
CA GLN A 25 49.68 -21.73 -26.47
C GLN A 25 50.69 -20.75 -25.85
N GLY A 26 51.18 -20.99 -24.62
CA GLY A 26 51.91 -22.17 -24.11
C GLY A 26 53.42 -21.83 -24.14
N SER A 27 54.30 -22.07 -23.17
CA SER A 27 54.32 -22.85 -21.94
C SER A 27 55.55 -22.40 -21.11
N SER A 28 55.53 -22.68 -19.81
CA SER A 28 56.68 -23.06 -18.94
C SER A 28 57.90 -22.14 -18.81
N MET A 29 58.18 -21.64 -17.59
CA MET A 29 59.33 -22.07 -16.75
C MET A 29 59.35 -21.33 -15.40
N TRP A 30 59.95 -22.00 -14.42
CA TRP A 30 59.81 -21.81 -12.98
C TRP A 30 60.62 -20.64 -12.41
N ALA A 31 60.12 -20.02 -11.34
CA ALA A 31 60.96 -19.45 -10.28
C ALA A 31 60.18 -19.39 -8.96
N ALA A 32 60.69 -20.05 -7.93
CA ALA A 32 60.22 -19.98 -6.57
C ALA A 32 60.90 -18.82 -5.83
N SER A 33 60.11 -18.00 -5.12
CA SER A 33 60.50 -17.36 -3.86
C SER A 33 59.29 -16.66 -3.22
N SER A 34 58.97 -17.06 -1.99
CA SER A 34 58.05 -16.35 -1.08
C SER A 34 58.73 -15.04 -0.62
N PRO A 35 57.99 -13.96 -0.27
CA PRO A 35 57.34 -13.94 1.05
C PRO A 35 56.08 -13.04 1.18
N THR A 36 55.47 -13.14 2.37
CA THR A 36 54.66 -12.10 3.04
C THR A 36 53.20 -11.95 2.59
N LYS A 37 52.33 -12.80 3.17
CA LYS A 37 50.88 -12.56 3.26
C LYS A 37 50.61 -11.39 4.20
N TRP A 38 50.23 -10.25 3.66
CA TRP A 38 49.59 -9.18 4.41
C TRP A 38 48.07 -9.42 4.35
N CYS A 39 47.49 -9.97 5.43
CA CYS A 39 46.04 -10.04 5.57
C CYS A 39 45.51 -8.66 5.94
N VAL A 40 44.81 -8.01 5.01
CA VAL A 40 43.99 -6.82 5.29
C VAL A 40 42.65 -7.32 5.83
N CYS A 41 42.43 -7.18 7.15
CA CYS A 41 41.11 -7.35 7.74
C CYS A 41 40.29 -6.07 7.50
N VAL A 42 39.45 -6.06 6.46
CA VAL A 42 38.43 -5.01 6.31
C VAL A 42 37.33 -5.31 7.31
N ALA A 43 37.31 -4.56 8.41
CA ALA A 43 36.18 -4.58 9.35
C ALA A 43 34.98 -3.92 8.66
N THR A 44 34.01 -4.73 8.24
CA THR A 44 32.71 -4.23 7.80
C THR A 44 31.95 -3.68 9.01
N ILE A 45 31.79 -2.36 9.05
CA ILE A 45 30.87 -1.71 9.98
C ILE A 45 29.45 -2.10 9.53
N ALA A 46 28.86 -3.06 10.23
CA ALA A 46 27.44 -3.36 10.10
C ALA A 46 26.67 -2.16 10.66
N ILE A 47 26.17 -1.30 9.78
CA ILE A 47 25.18 -0.29 10.15
C ILE A 47 23.91 -1.07 10.46
N ALA A 48 23.70 -1.36 11.75
CA ALA A 48 22.41 -1.85 12.21
C ALA A 48 21.40 -0.72 12.01
N ALA A 49 20.62 -0.81 10.93
CA ALA A 49 19.43 0.00 10.78
C ALA A 49 18.47 -0.40 11.90
N SER A 50 18.29 0.50 12.87
CA SER A 50 17.28 0.37 13.91
C SER A 50 15.90 0.45 13.25
N ALA A 51 15.34 -0.69 12.87
CA ALA A 51 13.93 -0.77 12.51
C ALA A 51 13.11 -0.52 13.79
N PHE A 52 12.63 0.70 13.98
CA PHE A 52 11.52 0.94 14.89
C PHE A 52 10.31 0.23 14.31
N ALA A 53 10.04 -0.98 14.80
CA ALA A 53 8.90 -1.78 14.38
C ALA A 53 7.59 -1.17 14.95
N GLY A 54 7.14 -0.06 14.36
CA GLY A 54 5.71 0.23 14.34
C GLY A 54 5.03 -0.92 13.61
N THR A 55 3.97 -1.50 14.18
CA THR A 55 3.22 -2.54 13.46
C THR A 55 2.46 -1.88 12.32
N ASP A 56 3.02 -1.96 11.11
CA ASP A 56 2.39 -1.43 9.91
C ASP A 56 1.02 -2.05 9.67
N ALA A 57 0.16 -1.32 8.97
CA ALA A 57 -1.07 -1.91 8.44
C ALA A 57 -0.72 -2.95 7.36
N PRO A 58 -1.56 -3.99 7.21
CA PRO A 58 -1.46 -4.91 6.09
C PRO A 58 -1.41 -4.17 4.74
N ALA A 59 -0.60 -4.70 3.81
CA ALA A 59 -0.54 -4.19 2.43
C ALA A 59 -1.56 -4.86 1.49
N SER A 60 -2.12 -5.99 1.91
CA SER A 60 -3.13 -6.77 1.18
C SER A 60 -4.11 -7.45 2.13
N VAL A 61 -5.21 -7.93 1.58
CA VAL A 61 -6.24 -8.70 2.29
C VAL A 61 -6.37 -10.08 1.66
N ARG A 62 -6.18 -11.12 2.47
CA ARG A 62 -6.41 -12.50 2.07
C ARG A 62 -7.91 -12.78 1.98
N LEU A 63 -8.36 -13.17 0.80
CA LEU A 63 -9.71 -13.68 0.53
C LEU A 63 -9.80 -15.15 0.93
N SER A 64 -11.02 -15.62 1.20
CA SER A 64 -11.37 -17.02 1.48
C SER A 64 -11.03 -17.97 0.33
N SER A 65 -10.97 -17.46 -0.90
CA SER A 65 -10.43 -18.19 -2.07
C SER A 65 -8.94 -18.50 -1.97
N GLY A 66 -8.22 -17.84 -1.05
CA GLY A 66 -6.77 -17.85 -1.02
C GLY A 66 -6.13 -16.84 -1.98
N HIS A 67 -6.91 -15.98 -2.63
CA HIS A 67 -6.37 -14.86 -3.40
C HIS A 67 -6.10 -13.65 -2.50
N GLU A 68 -5.35 -12.69 -2.99
CA GLU A 68 -5.04 -11.45 -2.27
C GLU A 68 -5.64 -10.24 -2.96
N LEU A 69 -6.43 -9.47 -2.23
CA LEU A 69 -6.89 -8.15 -2.65
C LEU A 69 -5.86 -7.10 -2.23
N GLN A 70 -5.38 -6.29 -3.17
CA GLN A 70 -4.46 -5.19 -2.86
C GLN A 70 -4.66 -4.00 -3.81
N GLN A 71 -3.99 -2.89 -3.48
CA GLN A 71 -3.89 -1.75 -4.38
C GLN A 71 -2.78 -1.99 -5.43
N ASP A 72 -3.08 -1.68 -6.69
CA ASP A 72 -2.11 -1.59 -7.78
C ASP A 72 -2.32 -0.26 -8.52
N GLY A 73 -1.43 0.70 -8.27
CA GLY A 73 -1.57 2.08 -8.69
C GLY A 73 -2.93 2.67 -8.29
N LYS A 74 -3.77 2.96 -9.28
CA LYS A 74 -5.08 3.62 -9.12
C LYS A 74 -6.26 2.63 -9.11
N ARG A 75 -6.00 1.35 -8.85
CA ARG A 75 -6.98 0.26 -8.94
C ARG A 75 -6.84 -0.70 -7.76
N LEU A 76 -7.93 -1.40 -7.47
CA LEU A 76 -7.88 -2.61 -6.67
C LEU A 76 -7.75 -3.82 -7.59
N VAL A 77 -6.88 -4.74 -7.22
CA VAL A 77 -6.63 -5.97 -7.95
C VAL A 77 -6.73 -7.16 -7.01
N GLU A 78 -7.16 -8.27 -7.56
CA GLU A 78 -7.14 -9.59 -6.95
C GLU A 78 -5.99 -10.38 -7.58
N ILE A 79 -5.11 -10.91 -6.74
CA ILE A 79 -3.93 -11.67 -7.12
C ILE A 79 -4.13 -13.14 -6.75
N ASP A 80 -4.11 -13.97 -7.76
CA ASP A 80 -4.00 -15.41 -7.67
C ASP A 80 -2.54 -15.79 -7.87
N ALA A 81 -1.82 -15.92 -6.75
CA ALA A 81 -0.39 -16.23 -6.76
C ALA A 81 -0.11 -17.66 -7.27
N ALA A 82 -1.05 -18.60 -7.08
CA ALA A 82 -0.88 -19.99 -7.50
C ALA A 82 -0.87 -20.12 -9.03
N HIS A 83 -1.65 -19.28 -9.72
CA HIS A 83 -1.74 -19.27 -11.19
C HIS A 83 -1.10 -18.04 -11.84
N HIS A 84 -0.35 -17.23 -11.07
CA HIS A 84 0.30 -16.01 -11.54
C HIS A 84 -0.64 -15.04 -12.27
N ARG A 85 -1.87 -14.90 -11.77
CA ARG A 85 -2.90 -14.10 -12.42
C ARG A 85 -3.29 -12.90 -11.56
N THR A 86 -3.31 -11.73 -12.18
CA THR A 86 -3.83 -10.49 -11.59
C THR A 86 -5.11 -10.08 -12.31
N THR A 87 -6.19 -9.88 -11.56
CA THR A 87 -7.48 -9.46 -12.12
C THR A 87 -7.92 -8.15 -11.48
N ILE A 88 -8.30 -7.17 -12.31
CA ILE A 88 -8.84 -5.91 -11.80
C ILE A 88 -10.21 -6.15 -11.17
N VAL A 89 -10.38 -5.64 -9.95
CA VAL A 89 -11.66 -5.68 -9.24
C VAL A 89 -12.60 -4.62 -9.80
N ARG A 90 -13.80 -5.04 -10.16
CA ARG A 90 -14.86 -4.18 -10.69
C ARG A 90 -15.59 -3.51 -9.53
N LEU A 91 -15.51 -2.19 -9.48
CA LEU A 91 -16.11 -1.35 -8.45
C LEU A 91 -17.27 -0.52 -9.04
N PRO A 92 -18.32 -0.22 -8.26
CA PRO A 92 -19.32 0.79 -8.63
C PRO A 92 -18.68 2.13 -8.98
N ALA A 93 -19.31 2.88 -9.90
CA ALA A 93 -18.69 4.07 -10.49
C ALA A 93 -18.22 5.14 -9.49
N ALA A 94 -18.94 5.32 -8.37
CA ALA A 94 -18.53 6.24 -7.30
C ALA A 94 -17.26 5.77 -6.59
N LEU A 95 -17.25 4.52 -6.10
CA LEU A 95 -16.10 3.93 -5.42
C LEU A 95 -14.88 3.80 -6.34
N ARG A 96 -15.09 3.44 -7.62
CA ARG A 96 -14.02 3.39 -8.61
C ARG A 96 -13.32 4.74 -8.77
N ARG A 97 -14.07 5.84 -8.77
CA ARG A 97 -13.51 7.18 -8.85
C ARG A 97 -12.73 7.52 -7.58
N ALA A 98 -13.31 7.23 -6.41
CA ALA A 98 -12.65 7.46 -5.12
C ALA A 98 -11.31 6.72 -5.02
N VAL A 99 -11.27 5.43 -5.40
CA VAL A 99 -10.04 4.61 -5.47
C VAL A 99 -9.04 5.18 -6.47
N ALA A 100 -9.50 5.63 -7.65
CA ALA A 100 -8.61 6.15 -8.68
C ALA A 100 -7.99 7.52 -8.36
N SER A 101 -8.64 8.31 -7.49
CA SER A 101 -8.16 9.61 -7.00
C SER A 101 -7.55 9.55 -5.61
N ALA A 102 -7.44 8.36 -5.01
CA ALA A 102 -6.91 8.18 -3.67
C ALA A 102 -5.42 8.55 -3.62
N SER A 103 -4.99 9.18 -2.54
CA SER A 103 -3.57 9.33 -2.21
C SER A 103 -2.97 8.01 -1.75
N SER A 104 -3.76 7.23 -1.00
CA SER A 104 -3.40 5.90 -0.50
C SER A 104 -4.65 5.06 -0.19
N ILE A 105 -4.49 3.74 -0.12
CA ILE A 105 -5.51 2.82 0.39
C ILE A 105 -4.93 2.06 1.60
N GLY A 106 -5.63 2.16 2.72
CA GLY A 106 -5.34 1.40 3.93
C GLY A 106 -6.16 0.13 4.05
N PHE A 107 -5.56 -0.93 4.59
CA PHE A 107 -6.27 -2.17 4.92
C PHE A 107 -6.29 -2.36 6.44
N PRO A 108 -7.44 -2.23 7.12
CA PRO A 108 -7.52 -2.49 8.56
C PRO A 108 -7.19 -3.93 8.99
N SER A 109 -7.49 -4.90 8.14
CA SER A 109 -7.32 -6.33 8.41
C SER A 109 -6.55 -7.01 7.29
N ALA A 110 -5.72 -7.98 7.62
CA ALA A 110 -5.01 -8.82 6.65
C ALA A 110 -5.92 -9.92 6.06
N SER A 111 -7.12 -10.10 6.62
CA SER A 111 -8.08 -11.11 6.18
C SER A 111 -9.47 -10.52 5.95
N SER A 112 -10.15 -11.10 4.97
CA SER A 112 -11.58 -10.94 4.74
C SER A 112 -12.41 -11.57 5.86
N LYS A 113 -13.70 -11.24 5.90
CA LYS A 113 -14.68 -11.79 6.83
C LYS A 113 -15.85 -12.39 6.07
N VAL A 114 -16.17 -13.66 6.32
CA VAL A 114 -17.37 -14.30 5.77
C VAL A 114 -18.48 -14.23 6.80
N VAL A 115 -19.63 -13.67 6.42
CA VAL A 115 -20.84 -13.53 7.23
C VAL A 115 -22.04 -13.91 6.37
N ASP A 116 -22.86 -14.85 6.83
CA ASP A 116 -24.04 -15.34 6.09
C ASP A 116 -23.74 -15.74 4.64
N GLY A 117 -22.58 -16.38 4.43
CA GLY A 117 -22.11 -16.80 3.10
C GLY A 117 -21.64 -15.66 2.18
N LYS A 118 -21.61 -14.41 2.66
CA LYS A 118 -21.09 -13.25 1.94
C LYS A 118 -19.72 -12.89 2.46
N GLU A 119 -18.78 -12.65 1.56
CA GLU A 119 -17.43 -12.24 1.92
C GLU A 119 -17.30 -10.73 1.93
N PHE A 120 -16.67 -10.20 2.98
CA PHE A 120 -16.48 -8.78 3.20
C PHE A 120 -15.02 -8.42 3.40
N VAL A 121 -14.64 -7.24 2.90
CA VAL A 121 -13.32 -6.63 3.11
C VAL A 121 -13.50 -5.20 3.61
N LEU A 122 -12.66 -4.76 4.54
CA LEU A 122 -12.54 -3.37 4.94
C LEU A 122 -11.41 -2.71 4.15
N ILE A 123 -11.68 -1.54 3.57
CA ILE A 123 -10.65 -0.66 3.02
C ILE A 123 -10.87 0.76 3.52
N VAL A 124 -9.80 1.50 3.74
CA VAL A 124 -9.87 2.95 3.96
C VAL A 124 -9.30 3.61 2.72
N VAL A 125 -10.12 4.42 2.05
CA VAL A 125 -9.69 5.23 0.90
C VAL A 125 -9.35 6.61 1.41
N ASN A 126 -8.09 7.01 1.29
CA ASN A 126 -7.62 8.31 1.72
C ASN A 126 -7.55 9.27 0.55
N GLN A 127 -7.98 10.51 0.79
CA GLN A 127 -7.83 11.62 -0.12
C GLN A 127 -6.98 12.68 0.56
N SER A 128 -6.04 13.28 -0.18
CA SER A 128 -5.34 14.46 0.32
C SER A 128 -6.35 15.55 0.63
N SER A 129 -6.27 16.12 1.83
CA SER A 129 -7.07 17.28 2.20
C SER A 129 -6.54 18.48 1.41
N SER A 130 -7.34 19.04 0.50
CA SER A 130 -6.89 20.10 -0.43
C SER A 130 -6.50 21.40 0.27
N ASP A 131 -6.90 21.56 1.54
CA ASP A 131 -6.85 22.83 2.24
C ASP A 131 -5.84 22.84 3.40
N ASN A 132 -5.08 21.76 3.57
CA ASN A 132 -4.01 21.61 4.57
C ASN A 132 -4.37 22.23 5.94
N PRO A 133 -5.58 21.96 6.50
CA PRO A 133 -6.01 22.63 7.72
C PRO A 133 -5.11 22.20 8.88
N THR A 134 -4.82 23.12 9.80
CA THR A 134 -4.08 22.89 11.05
C THR A 134 -4.88 22.06 12.07
N GLY A 135 -5.68 21.10 11.59
CA GLY A 135 -6.51 20.20 12.37
C GLY A 135 -5.71 19.01 12.90
N TYR A 136 -6.30 18.25 13.81
CA TYR A 136 -5.58 17.24 14.57
C TYR A 136 -5.28 15.94 13.79
N CYS A 137 -5.74 15.79 12.54
CA CYS A 137 -5.52 14.58 11.75
C CYS A 137 -4.07 14.58 11.21
N GLY A 138 -3.15 13.89 11.91
CA GLY A 138 -1.69 14.04 11.80
C GLY A 138 -1.01 13.78 10.44
N ALA A 139 -1.77 13.54 9.37
CA ALA A 139 -1.25 13.29 8.01
C ALA A 139 -1.87 14.18 6.90
N GLY A 140 -2.85 15.04 7.21
CA GLY A 140 -3.48 15.88 6.17
C GLY A 140 -4.34 15.09 5.18
N GLU A 141 -4.85 13.92 5.57
CA GLU A 141 -5.66 13.05 4.72
C GLU A 141 -7.07 12.82 5.30
N GLU A 142 -8.05 12.90 4.40
CA GLU A 142 -9.45 12.57 4.65
C GLU A 142 -9.66 11.08 4.33
N GLY A 143 -9.92 10.26 5.35
CA GLY A 143 -10.06 8.82 5.25
C GLY A 143 -11.52 8.38 5.32
N THR A 144 -12.00 7.65 4.30
CA THR A 144 -13.33 7.01 4.31
C THR A 144 -13.18 5.50 4.37
N LEU A 145 -13.76 4.88 5.40
CA LEU A 145 -13.88 3.43 5.50
C LEU A 145 -14.99 2.95 4.57
N TYR A 146 -14.72 1.88 3.83
CA TYR A 146 -15.70 1.13 3.06
C TYR A 146 -15.71 -0.32 3.52
N THR A 147 -16.92 -0.88 3.65
CA THR A 147 -17.10 -2.33 3.75
C THR A 147 -17.57 -2.86 2.40
N LEU A 148 -16.67 -3.58 1.74
CA LEU A 148 -16.90 -4.14 0.41
C LEU A 148 -17.39 -5.57 0.53
N GLN A 149 -18.55 -5.87 -0.04
CA GLN A 149 -18.93 -7.25 -0.32
C GLN A 149 -18.23 -7.69 -1.61
N VAL A 150 -17.47 -8.77 -1.54
CA VAL A 150 -16.72 -9.35 -2.66
C VAL A 150 -17.47 -10.58 -3.19
N SER A 151 -17.54 -10.71 -4.51
CA SER A 151 -18.14 -11.84 -5.21
C SER A 151 -17.41 -12.05 -6.54
N GLY A 152 -16.43 -12.96 -6.54
CA GLY A 152 -15.45 -13.05 -7.63
C GLY A 152 -14.73 -11.71 -7.80
N ASN A 153 -14.54 -11.28 -9.05
CA ASN A 153 -13.85 -10.03 -9.34
C ASN A 153 -14.72 -8.77 -9.21
N VAL A 154 -15.87 -8.83 -8.52
CA VAL A 154 -16.76 -7.69 -8.30
C VAL A 154 -16.78 -7.37 -6.81
N ALA A 155 -16.58 -6.10 -6.45
CA ALA A 155 -16.70 -5.63 -5.08
C ALA A 155 -17.65 -4.43 -4.99
N THR A 156 -18.72 -4.58 -4.20
CA THR A 156 -19.74 -3.55 -4.00
C THR A 156 -19.68 -3.00 -2.58
N SER A 157 -19.71 -1.68 -2.43
CA SER A 157 -19.84 -1.06 -1.10
C SER A 157 -21.20 -1.39 -0.48
N ARG A 158 -21.19 -1.93 0.74
CA ARG A 158 -22.39 -2.10 1.57
C ARG A 158 -22.49 -1.03 2.64
N TYR A 159 -21.36 -0.50 3.07
CA TYR A 159 -21.26 0.54 4.08
C TYR A 159 -20.10 1.46 3.75
N ALA A 160 -20.27 2.76 4.04
CA ALA A 160 -19.21 3.74 3.92
C ALA A 160 -19.38 4.82 5.00
N MET A 161 -18.29 5.24 5.64
CA MET A 161 -18.29 6.35 6.59
C MET A 161 -16.93 7.05 6.65
N PRO A 162 -16.89 8.36 6.92
CA PRO A 162 -15.64 9.04 7.26
C PRO A 162 -15.11 8.48 8.58
N VAL A 163 -13.81 8.17 8.62
CA VAL A 163 -13.12 7.64 9.80
C VAL A 163 -11.91 8.45 10.21
N GLN A 164 -11.42 9.31 9.32
CA GLN A 164 -10.36 10.27 9.58
C GLN A 164 -10.66 11.55 8.80
N SER A 165 -10.54 12.70 9.45
CA SER A 165 -10.79 13.99 8.82
C SER A 165 -10.05 15.11 9.54
N CYS A 166 -9.32 15.93 8.81
CA CYS A 166 -8.69 17.11 9.40
C CYS A 166 -9.68 18.28 9.48
N LEU A 167 -10.66 18.33 8.57
CA LEU A 167 -11.70 19.36 8.54
C LEU A 167 -12.73 19.19 9.66
N HIS A 168 -12.97 17.96 10.10
CA HIS A 168 -14.00 17.63 11.09
C HIS A 168 -13.43 17.11 12.41
N ASP A 169 -12.13 17.27 12.64
CA ASP A 169 -11.41 16.74 13.80
C ASP A 169 -11.81 15.28 14.07
N ILE A 170 -11.56 14.38 13.12
CA ILE A 170 -11.80 12.94 13.29
C ILE A 170 -10.44 12.25 13.21
N SER A 171 -10.05 11.55 14.27
CA SER A 171 -8.83 10.75 14.25
C SER A 171 -9.02 9.42 14.92
N LEU A 172 -8.58 8.40 14.18
CA LEU A 172 -8.47 7.06 14.67
C LEU A 172 -7.50 7.01 15.87
N ASP A 173 -7.78 6.08 16.77
CA ASP A 173 -6.89 5.79 17.89
C ASP A 173 -5.61 5.09 17.39
N THR A 174 -4.45 5.64 17.70
CA THR A 174 -3.15 5.06 17.31
C THR A 174 -2.46 4.32 18.46
N ASP A 175 -3.12 4.24 19.64
CA ASP A 175 -2.55 3.79 20.91
C ASP A 175 -1.23 4.53 21.25
N VAL A 176 -0.63 4.22 22.41
CA VAL A 176 0.79 4.52 22.63
C VAL A 176 1.64 3.67 21.67
N ASN A 177 2.69 4.27 21.08
CA ASN A 177 3.70 3.67 20.17
C ASN A 177 3.48 3.83 18.65
N ASN A 178 2.67 4.80 18.20
CA ASN A 178 2.62 5.20 16.78
C ASN A 178 2.32 4.04 15.81
N ARG A 179 1.37 3.18 16.18
CA ARG A 179 0.90 2.11 15.29
C ARG A 179 0.13 2.71 14.12
N SER A 180 -0.02 1.95 13.04
CA SER A 180 -0.86 2.39 11.93
C SER A 180 -2.29 2.71 12.42
N PRO A 181 -2.87 3.87 12.05
CA PRO A 181 -4.21 4.27 12.51
C PRO A 181 -5.29 3.28 12.10
N TYR A 182 -5.09 2.51 11.02
CA TYR A 182 -6.07 1.51 10.59
C TYR A 182 -6.23 0.34 11.56
N ARG A 183 -5.33 0.17 12.54
CA ARG A 183 -5.48 -0.82 13.61
C ARG A 183 -6.60 -0.49 14.60
N ALA A 184 -7.06 0.75 14.64
CA ALA A 184 -8.26 1.12 15.39
C ALA A 184 -9.55 0.50 14.85
N ILE A 185 -9.52 0.00 13.62
CA ILE A 185 -10.66 -0.60 12.94
C ILE A 185 -10.46 -2.12 12.93
N GLU A 186 -11.36 -2.85 13.58
CA GLU A 186 -11.21 -4.29 13.77
C GLU A 186 -12.50 -5.04 13.51
N TRP A 187 -12.41 -6.21 12.85
CA TRP A 187 -13.52 -7.14 12.73
C TRP A 187 -13.99 -7.64 14.10
N ARG A 188 -15.28 -8.01 14.16
CA ARG A 188 -15.94 -8.63 15.31
C ARG A 188 -16.69 -9.87 14.83
N ASP A 189 -16.66 -10.90 15.68
CA ASP A 189 -17.16 -12.22 15.31
C ASP A 189 -18.55 -12.50 15.87
N ASP A 190 -18.88 -11.96 17.05
CA ASP A 190 -20.14 -12.23 17.74
C ASP A 190 -20.71 -10.98 18.43
N PRO A 191 -21.78 -10.37 17.88
CA PRO A 191 -22.31 -10.62 16.55
C PRO A 191 -21.36 -10.09 15.45
N PRO A 192 -21.44 -10.63 14.21
CA PRO A 192 -20.59 -10.21 13.11
C PRO A 192 -20.67 -8.70 12.83
N GLY A 193 -19.52 -8.07 12.68
CA GLY A 193 -19.46 -6.62 12.58
C GLY A 193 -18.03 -6.11 12.59
N PHE A 194 -17.86 -4.81 12.86
CA PHE A 194 -16.55 -4.23 13.15
C PHE A 194 -16.67 -3.19 14.27
N ARG A 195 -15.59 -2.94 14.99
CA ARG A 195 -15.47 -1.79 15.89
C ARG A 195 -14.50 -0.78 15.31
N ILE A 196 -14.70 0.48 15.71
CA ILE A 196 -13.77 1.56 15.41
C ILE A 196 -13.52 2.31 16.72
N ALA A 197 -12.25 2.55 17.01
CA ALA A 197 -11.81 3.40 18.10
C ALA A 197 -11.29 4.74 17.55
N TRP A 198 -11.69 5.83 18.19
CA TRP A 198 -11.21 7.17 17.86
C TRP A 198 -10.60 7.81 19.10
N THR A 199 -9.52 8.56 18.88
CA THR A 199 -8.99 9.46 19.91
C THR A 199 -9.96 10.63 20.14
N TYR A 200 -10.56 11.11 19.06
CA TYR A 200 -11.59 12.15 19.07
C TYR A 200 -12.42 12.11 17.79
N ILE A 201 -13.69 12.50 17.91
CA ILE A 201 -14.61 12.76 16.78
C ILE A 201 -15.22 14.15 17.04
N GLY A 202 -14.83 15.15 16.26
CA GLY A 202 -15.04 16.54 16.59
C GLY A 202 -14.30 16.93 17.87
N HIS A 203 -14.97 17.69 18.75
CA HIS A 203 -14.46 18.05 20.08
C HIS A 203 -14.83 17.05 21.19
N ALA A 204 -15.39 15.90 20.83
CA ALA A 204 -15.64 14.83 21.79
C ALA A 204 -14.35 14.02 22.02
N GLY A 205 -14.11 13.64 23.28
CA GLY A 205 -12.97 12.80 23.66
C GLY A 205 -13.05 11.37 23.11
N PRO A 206 -12.17 10.47 23.61
CA PRO A 206 -12.05 9.11 23.09
C PRO A 206 -13.37 8.36 23.08
N VAL A 207 -13.66 7.70 21.95
CA VAL A 207 -14.91 6.97 21.76
C VAL A 207 -14.67 5.72 20.92
N THR A 208 -15.37 4.66 21.28
CA THR A 208 -15.42 3.42 20.51
C THR A 208 -16.86 3.15 20.11
N ARG A 209 -17.09 2.86 18.82
CA ARG A 209 -18.40 2.45 18.30
C ARG A 209 -18.30 1.08 17.66
N GLU A 210 -19.39 0.32 17.77
CA GLU A 210 -19.53 -0.99 17.15
C GLU A 210 -20.61 -0.94 16.07
N TYR A 211 -20.32 -1.57 14.93
CA TYR A 211 -21.21 -1.67 13.79
C TYR A 211 -21.47 -3.14 13.50
N ARG A 212 -22.75 -3.53 13.49
CA ARG A 212 -23.18 -4.91 13.32
C ARG A 212 -23.77 -5.11 11.95
N TYR A 213 -23.53 -6.28 11.37
CA TYR A 213 -24.18 -6.66 10.12
C TYR A 213 -25.63 -7.06 10.38
N ASP A 214 -26.58 -6.46 9.67
CA ASP A 214 -28.02 -6.73 9.82
C ASP A 214 -28.57 -7.69 8.74
N GLY A 215 -27.70 -8.28 7.93
CA GLY A 215 -28.06 -9.09 6.76
C GLY A 215 -28.01 -8.32 5.44
N THR A 216 -27.96 -6.98 5.48
CA THR A 216 -27.91 -6.09 4.30
C THR A 216 -26.75 -5.11 4.37
N THR A 217 -26.59 -4.40 5.48
CA THR A 217 -25.58 -3.35 5.72
C THR A 217 -25.02 -3.45 7.14
N PHE A 218 -24.15 -2.52 7.50
CA PHE A 218 -23.60 -2.38 8.83
C PHE A 218 -24.26 -1.20 9.54
N VAL A 219 -24.79 -1.43 10.74
CA VAL A 219 -25.53 -0.44 11.53
C VAL A 219 -24.82 -0.19 12.86
N GLU A 220 -24.71 1.08 13.26
CA GLU A 220 -24.17 1.44 14.57
C GLU A 220 -25.08 0.86 15.66
N ARG A 221 -24.49 0.17 16.63
CA ARG A 221 -25.22 -0.20 17.84
C ARG A 221 -25.38 1.05 18.70
N GLY A 222 -26.59 1.61 18.74
CA GLY A 222 -26.96 2.60 19.74
C GLY A 222 -26.75 2.02 21.15
N LYS A 223 -26.26 2.85 22.08
CA LYS A 223 -26.25 2.52 23.50
C LYS A 223 -27.67 2.32 24.02
#